data_AF-A0A1F9NX38-F1
#
_entry.id   AF-A0A1F9NX38-F1
#
_cell.length_a   1.000
_cell.length_b   1.000
_cell.length_c   1.000
_cell.angle_alpha   90.00
_cell.angle_beta   90.00
_cell.angle_gamma   90.00
#
_symmetry.space_group_name_H-M   'P 1'
#
loop_
_entity.id
_entity.type
_entity.pdbx_description
1 polymer ?
#
loop_
_entity_poly.entity_id
_entity_poly.type
_entity_poly.pdbx_seq_one_letter_code
_entity_poly.pdbx_strand_id
1 'polypeptide(L)'
;MSDLLANKEAATAAVVDWMTKKAGTKTKFYFNDFSKIFPDDKPREIKKVVNKLVEEGVLEYWSSGSTTMYGLKGSGIQHSSEGEE
;
A
#
# COMPACT_ATOMS: atom_id res chain seq x y z
N MET A 1 -17.12 4.28 5.36
CA MET A 1 -16.30 4.02 4.18
C MET A 1 -16.60 5.15 3.24
N SER A 2 -15.61 5.93 2.83
CA SER A 2 -15.77 7.00 1.85
C SER A 2 -16.20 6.42 0.50
N ASP A 3 -16.83 7.23 -0.35
CA ASP A 3 -17.19 6.81 -1.71
C ASP A 3 -15.96 6.39 -2.52
N LEU A 4 -14.80 7.03 -2.22
CA LEU A 4 -13.52 6.69 -2.82
C LEU A 4 -13.07 5.28 -2.44
N LEU A 5 -13.15 4.90 -1.16
CA LEU A 5 -12.76 3.56 -0.70
C LEU A 5 -13.81 2.49 -1.04
N ALA A 6 -15.08 2.89 -1.15
CA ALA A 6 -16.18 2.02 -1.57
C ALA A 6 -16.06 1.60 -3.04
N ASN A 7 -15.54 2.48 -3.89
CA ASN A 7 -15.23 2.14 -5.27
C ASN A 7 -13.81 1.58 -5.38
N LYS A 8 -13.72 0.27 -5.57
CA LYS A 8 -12.45 -0.44 -5.71
C LYS A 8 -11.53 0.14 -6.79
N GLU A 9 -12.06 0.48 -7.96
CA GLU A 9 -11.24 1.02 -9.07
C GLU A 9 -10.69 2.39 -8.71
N ALA A 10 -11.53 3.25 -8.12
CA ALA A 10 -11.11 4.57 -7.66
C ALA A 10 -10.08 4.49 -6.52
N ALA A 11 -10.29 3.59 -5.56
CA ALA A 11 -9.36 3.33 -4.47
C ALA A 11 -8.01 2.81 -5.01
N THR A 12 -8.04 1.89 -5.96
CA THR A 12 -6.83 1.34 -6.60
C THR A 12 -6.08 2.44 -7.33
N ALA A 13 -6.78 3.23 -8.15
CA ALA A 13 -6.18 4.34 -8.89
C ALA A 13 -5.56 5.37 -7.95
N ALA A 14 -6.24 5.72 -6.86
CA ALA A 14 -5.73 6.67 -5.86
C ALA A 14 -4.46 6.15 -5.18
N VAL A 15 -4.42 4.87 -4.80
CA VAL A 15 -3.22 4.23 -4.24
C VAL A 15 -2.09 4.22 -5.24
N VAL A 16 -2.34 3.74 -6.46
CA VAL A 16 -1.32 3.61 -7.50
C VAL A 16 -0.75 4.96 -7.90
N ASP A 17 -1.60 5.97 -8.09
CA ASP A 17 -1.17 7.34 -8.40
C ASP A 17 -0.32 7.93 -7.26
N TRP A 18 -0.77 7.77 -6.01
CA TRP A 18 -0.02 8.26 -4.85
C TRP A 18 1.36 7.59 -4.72
N MET A 19 1.43 6.27 -4.92
CA MET A 19 2.68 5.51 -4.87
C MET A 19 3.60 5.86 -6.04
N THR A 20 3.04 6.00 -7.25
CA THR A 20 3.80 6.38 -8.46
C THR A 20 4.42 7.76 -8.30
N LYS A 21 3.68 8.73 -7.74
CA LYS A 21 4.20 10.07 -7.41
C LYS A 21 5.35 10.03 -6.41
N LYS A 22 5.38 9.02 -5.55
CA LYS A 22 6.41 8.84 -4.52
C LYS A 22 7.52 7.85 -4.93
N ALA A 23 7.37 7.15 -6.05
CA ALA A 23 8.29 6.13 -6.54
C ALA A 23 9.71 6.67 -6.79
N GLY A 24 9.87 7.98 -7.04
CA GLY A 24 11.18 8.63 -7.15
C GLY A 24 11.95 8.76 -5.82
N THR A 25 11.32 8.50 -4.67
CA THR A 25 11.96 8.58 -3.35
C THR A 25 11.83 7.29 -2.54
N LYS A 26 10.69 6.61 -2.66
CA LYS A 26 10.41 5.37 -1.93
C LYS A 26 9.43 4.50 -2.70
N THR A 27 9.69 3.20 -2.70
CA THR A 27 8.88 2.18 -3.39
C THR A 27 8.03 1.35 -2.44
N LYS A 28 8.33 1.41 -1.13
CA LYS A 28 7.61 0.73 -0.04
C LYS A 28 7.06 1.75 0.96
N PHE A 29 5.88 1.49 1.51
CA PHE A 29 5.16 2.38 2.41
C PHE A 29 4.52 1.60 3.55
N TYR A 30 4.44 2.22 4.73
CA TYR A 30 3.79 1.57 5.87
C TYR A 30 2.27 1.58 5.75
N PHE A 31 1.60 0.65 6.43
CA PHE A 31 0.13 0.64 6.49
C PHE A 31 -0.47 2.01 6.89
N ASN A 32 0.15 2.69 7.87
CA ASN A 32 -0.31 4.00 8.34
C ASN A 32 -0.20 5.11 7.28
N ASP A 33 0.61 4.95 6.23
CA ASP A 33 0.68 5.92 5.15
C ASP A 33 -0.60 5.92 4.29
N PHE A 34 -1.32 4.80 4.20
CA PHE A 34 -2.57 4.71 3.43
C PHE A 34 -3.69 5.57 4.04
N SER A 35 -3.63 5.84 5.34
CA SER A 35 -4.52 6.81 6.00
C SER A 35 -4.35 8.24 5.44
N LYS A 36 -3.24 8.56 4.75
CA LYS A 36 -3.06 9.86 4.05
C LYS A 36 -3.84 9.93 2.74
N ILE A 37 -4.16 8.77 2.16
CA ILE A 37 -4.95 8.64 0.92
C ILE A 37 -6.43 8.61 1.27
N PHE A 38 -6.77 7.93 2.38
CA PHE A 38 -8.13 7.76 2.88
C PHE A 38 -8.27 8.33 4.30
N PRO A 39 -8.14 9.64 4.50
CA PRO A 39 -8.14 10.26 5.84
C PRO A 39 -9.49 10.13 6.57
N ASP A 40 -10.60 10.09 5.81
CA ASP A 40 -11.95 9.94 6.35
C ASP A 40 -12.34 8.48 6.63
N ASP A 41 -11.46 7.52 6.31
CA ASP A 41 -11.74 6.11 6.44
C ASP A 41 -11.13 5.47 7.69
N LYS A 42 -11.87 4.50 8.23
CA LYS A 42 -11.40 3.73 9.37
C LYS A 42 -10.25 2.81 8.93
N PRO A 43 -9.19 2.65 9.74
CA PRO A 43 -8.06 1.76 9.44
C PRO A 43 -8.49 0.33 9.09
N ARG A 44 -9.55 -0.18 9.73
CA ARG A 44 -10.09 -1.52 9.43
C ARG A 44 -10.57 -1.65 7.98
N GLU A 45 -11.20 -0.61 7.43
CA GLU A 45 -11.72 -0.64 6.06
C GLU A 45 -10.59 -0.46 5.05
N ILE A 46 -9.64 0.44 5.32
CA ILE A 46 -8.42 0.60 4.51
C ILE A 46 -7.67 -0.73 4.43
N LYS A 47 -7.49 -1.43 5.56
CA LYS A 47 -6.81 -2.73 5.61
C LYS A 47 -7.48 -3.79 4.74
N LYS A 48 -8.82 -3.84 4.72
CA LYS A 48 -9.55 -4.78 3.85
C LYS A 48 -9.25 -4.52 2.38
N VAL A 49 -9.29 -3.26 1.95
CA VAL A 49 -9.02 -2.90 0.55
C VAL A 49 -7.57 -3.15 0.20
N VAL A 50 -6.61 -2.70 1.02
CA VAL A 50 -5.18 -2.91 0.77
C VAL A 50 -4.84 -4.40 0.69
N ASN A 51 -5.37 -5.23 1.60
CA ASN A 51 -5.17 -6.68 1.54
C ASN A 51 -5.75 -7.29 0.25
N LYS A 52 -6.93 -6.83 -0.18
CA LYS A 52 -7.54 -7.27 -1.44
C LYS A 52 -6.68 -6.89 -2.64
N LEU A 53 -6.05 -5.70 -2.63
CA LEU A 53 -5.11 -5.29 -3.67
C LEU A 53 -3.84 -6.14 -3.68
N VAL A 54 -3.41 -6.65 -2.53
CA VAL A 54 -2.30 -7.63 -2.44
C VAL A 54 -2.73 -8.97 -3.02
N GLU A 55 -3.90 -9.48 -2.65
CA GLU A 55 -4.46 -10.74 -3.18
C GLU A 55 -4.61 -10.70 -4.71
N GLU A 56 -5.01 -9.56 -5.27
CA GLU A 56 -5.15 -9.35 -6.71
C GLU A 56 -3.81 -9.09 -7.42
N GLY A 57 -2.72 -8.97 -6.66
CA GLY A 57 -1.39 -8.70 -7.20
C GLY A 57 -1.24 -7.30 -7.79
N VAL A 58 -2.00 -6.32 -7.30
CA VAL A 58 -1.72 -4.90 -7.58
C VAL A 58 -0.61 -4.41 -6.65
N LEU A 59 -0.67 -4.82 -5.38
CA LEU A 59 0.31 -4.49 -4.36
C LEU A 59 1.11 -5.73 -3.96
N GLU A 60 2.33 -5.48 -3.48
CA GLU A 60 3.15 -6.47 -2.79
C GLU A 60 3.19 -6.12 -1.30
N TYR A 61 3.18 -7.17 -0.48
CA TYR A 61 3.25 -7.09 0.97
C TYR A 61 4.63 -7.54 1.46
N TRP A 62 5.22 -6.80 2.39
CA TRP A 62 6.40 -7.21 3.12
C TRP A 62 6.17 -7.08 4.63
N SER A 63 6.65 -8.07 5.37
CA SER A 63 6.82 -7.98 6.81
C SER A 63 8.15 -7.30 7.11
N SER A 64 8.14 -6.27 7.95
CA SER A 64 9.33 -5.55 8.40
C SER A 64 9.33 -5.53 9.93
N GLY A 65 9.70 -6.66 10.54
CA GLY A 65 9.69 -6.85 11.99
C GLY A 65 8.29 -6.71 12.58
N SER A 66 8.07 -5.70 13.43
CA SER A 66 6.78 -5.42 14.08
C SER A 66 5.77 -4.67 13.22
N THR A 67 6.14 -4.29 11.98
CA THR A 67 5.29 -3.51 11.08
C THR A 67 5.17 -4.13 9.69
N THR A 68 4.22 -3.62 8.91
CA THR A 68 3.91 -4.12 7.56
C THR A 68 4.10 -3.02 6.53
N MET A 69 4.73 -3.38 5.42
CA MET A 69 5.01 -2.49 4.30
C MET A 69 4.32 -2.98 3.04
N TYR A 70 3.93 -2.04 2.17
CA TYR A 70 3.23 -2.29 0.92
C TYR A 70 3.87 -1.49 -0.20
N GLY A 71 3.84 -2.03 -1.40
CA GLY A 71 4.54 -1.49 -2.57
C GLY A 71 3.77 -1.85 -3.83
N LEU A 72 3.99 -1.09 -4.91
CA LEU A 72 3.44 -1.48 -6.19
C LEU A 72 4.14 -2.74 -6.67
N LYS A 73 3.36 -3.70 -7.18
CA LYS A 73 3.93 -4.95 -7.68
C LYS A 73 4.99 -4.68 -8.75
N GLY A 74 6.18 -5.24 -8.56
CA GLY A 74 7.30 -5.06 -9.49
C GLY A 74 8.00 -3.69 -9.38
N SER A 75 7.52 -2.78 -8.52
CA SER A 75 8.25 -1.56 -8.14
C SER A 75 9.21 -1.80 -6.98
N GLY A 76 9.18 -2.99 -6.39
CA GLY A 76 10.23 -3.45 -5.50
C GLY A 76 11.54 -3.55 -6.26
N ILE A 77 12.33 -2.46 -6.27
CA ILE A 77 13.77 -2.59 -6.46
C ILE A 77 14.19 -3.57 -5.38
N GLN A 78 14.62 -4.75 -5.81
CA GLN A 78 15.20 -5.80 -4.98
C GLN A 78 16.57 -5.29 -4.50
N HIS A 79 16.56 -4.26 -3.66
CA HIS A 79 17.70 -3.98 -2.80
C HIS A 79 17.71 -5.12 -1.78
N SER A 80 18.48 -6.15 -2.11
CA SER A 80 19.06 -7.08 -1.16
C SER A 80 19.49 -6.33 0.10
N SER A 81 19.29 -6.98 1.25
CA SER A 81 19.66 -6.51 2.59
C SER A 81 18.53 -5.83 3.36
N GLU A 82 17.68 -6.63 3.97
CA GLU A 82 17.19 -6.35 5.33
C GLU A 82 17.10 -7.68 6.08
N GLY A 83 18.24 -8.05 6.68
CA GLY A 83 18.35 -8.78 7.94
C GLY A 83 17.84 -10.22 7.98
N GLU A 84 18.75 -11.16 7.73
CA GLU A 84 18.82 -12.33 8.59
C GLU A 84 18.98 -11.87 10.04
N GLU A 85 18.04 -12.25 10.91
CA GLU A 85 18.28 -12.72 12.29
C GLU A 85 17.24 -13.79 12.62
#